data_AF-A0A973L5H7-F1
#
_entry.id   AF-A0A973L5H7-F1
#
_cell.length_a   1.000
_cell.length_b   1.000
_cell.length_c   1.000
_cell.angle_alpha   90.00
_cell.angle_beta   90.00
_cell.angle_gamma   90.00
#
_symmetry.space_group_name_H-M   'P 1'
#
loop_
_entity.id
_entity.type
_entity.pdbx_description
1 polymer ?
#
loop_
_entity_poly.entity_id
_entity_poly.type
_entity_poly.pdbx_seq_one_letter_code
_entity_poly.pdbx_strand_id
1 'polypeptide(L)'
;GVVDAAAHSSLAVRDLLRGESTGLPSGEAIAKLFGEPPLSAAELDHAWSDGTPLWFYILKEAQHRGDGDRLGPVGGRIVAEVLIGLLRADPAGYPAREPWWTPTLPAAGPVFGLADLLVFSMGGGSREQSR
;
A
#
# COMPACT_ATOMS: atom_id res chain seq x y z
N GLY A 1 16.04 -27.77 -2.76
CA GLY A 1 16.68 -27.97 -1.45
C GLY A 1 15.59 -27.95 -0.40
N VAL A 2 15.59 -28.89 0.53
CA VAL A 2 14.57 -28.96 1.59
C VAL A 2 14.74 -27.75 2.49
N VAL A 3 13.78 -26.83 2.44
CA VAL A 3 13.76 -25.66 3.32
C VAL A 3 13.33 -26.15 4.71
N ASP A 4 14.02 -25.69 5.76
CA ASP A 4 13.74 -26.08 7.15
C ASP A 4 12.27 -25.78 7.53
N ALA A 5 11.63 -26.67 8.28
CA ALA A 5 10.24 -26.52 8.73
C ALA A 5 10.01 -25.20 9.52
N ALA A 6 11.04 -24.69 10.20
CA ALA A 6 11.02 -23.38 10.83
C ALA A 6 10.95 -22.22 9.81
N ALA A 7 11.63 -22.34 8.67
CA ALA A 7 11.62 -21.33 7.59
C ALA A 7 10.25 -21.26 6.90
N HIS A 8 9.51 -22.37 6.84
CA HIS A 8 8.14 -22.39 6.30
C HIS A 8 7.12 -21.57 7.12
N SER A 9 7.41 -21.26 8.39
CA SER A 9 6.56 -20.38 9.20
C SER A 9 6.76 -18.88 8.91
N SER A 10 7.88 -18.52 8.26
CA SER A 10 8.23 -17.13 7.97
C SER A 10 7.25 -16.50 6.98
N LEU A 11 6.76 -15.30 7.32
CA LEU A 11 5.92 -14.51 6.41
C LEU A 11 6.69 -14.16 5.13
N ALA A 12 7.96 -13.76 5.26
CA ALA A 12 8.81 -13.41 4.11
C ALA A 12 8.97 -14.59 3.13
N VAL A 13 9.17 -15.81 3.65
CA VAL A 13 9.24 -17.01 2.79
C VAL A 13 7.91 -17.26 2.08
N ARG A 14 6.79 -17.11 2.79
CA ARG A 14 5.45 -17.27 2.20
C ARG A 14 5.13 -16.20 1.16
N ASP A 15 5.57 -14.96 1.36
CA ASP A 15 5.37 -13.87 0.39
C ASP A 15 6.20 -14.10 -0.88
N LEU A 16 7.45 -14.56 -0.74
CA LEU A 16 8.29 -14.96 -1.88
C LEU A 16 7.69 -16.13 -2.66
N LEU A 17 7.29 -17.20 -1.97
CA LEU A 17 6.66 -18.37 -2.60
C LEU A 17 5.32 -18.02 -3.27
N ARG A 18 4.55 -17.10 -2.68
CA ARG A 18 3.30 -16.62 -3.28
C ARG A 18 3.59 -15.86 -4.58
N GLY A 19 4.60 -15.00 -4.58
CA GLY A 19 5.01 -14.28 -5.78
C GLY A 19 5.42 -15.22 -6.91
N GLU A 20 6.22 -16.24 -6.61
CA GLU A 20 6.62 -17.27 -7.57
C GLU A 20 5.41 -18.06 -8.10
N SER A 21 4.58 -18.61 -7.21
CA SER A 21 3.43 -19.45 -7.60
C SER A 21 2.34 -18.73 -8.39
N THR A 22 2.27 -17.40 -8.27
CA THR A 22 1.36 -16.57 -9.07
C THR A 22 2.00 -16.03 -10.35
N GLY A 23 3.28 -16.34 -10.59
CA GLY A 23 4.01 -15.90 -11.78
C GLY A 23 4.22 -14.39 -11.82
N LEU A 24 4.39 -13.74 -10.66
CA LEU A 24 4.63 -12.30 -10.64
C LEU A 24 5.96 -11.97 -11.36
N PRO A 25 5.97 -10.92 -12.20
CA PRO A 25 7.20 -10.45 -12.82
C PRO A 25 8.17 -9.89 -11.77
N SER A 26 9.45 -9.78 -12.13
CA SER A 26 10.45 -9.17 -11.25
C SER A 26 10.17 -7.68 -11.02
N GLY A 27 10.70 -7.15 -9.92
CA GLY A 27 10.60 -5.72 -9.62
C GLY A 27 11.25 -4.84 -10.67
N GLU A 28 12.39 -5.25 -11.24
CA GLU A 28 13.03 -4.52 -12.35
C GLU A 28 12.17 -4.52 -13.61
N ALA A 29 11.46 -5.62 -13.89
CA ALA A 29 10.56 -5.70 -15.04
C ALA A 29 9.36 -4.73 -14.88
N ILE A 30 8.78 -4.66 -13.69
CA ILE A 30 7.71 -3.69 -13.39
C ILE A 30 8.24 -2.26 -13.41
N ALA A 31 9.41 -1.98 -12.83
CA ALA A 31 10.01 -0.65 -12.87
C ALA A 31 10.17 -0.15 -14.30
N LYS A 32 10.71 -0.99 -15.19
CA LYS A 32 10.82 -0.70 -16.63
C LYS A 32 9.46 -0.47 -17.28
N LEU A 33 8.47 -1.31 -16.98
CA LEU A 33 7.11 -1.15 -17.50
C LEU A 33 6.49 0.20 -17.08
N PHE A 34 6.76 0.64 -15.87
CA PHE A 34 6.28 1.91 -15.34
C PHE A 34 7.10 3.12 -15.80
N GLY A 35 8.25 2.92 -16.44
CA GLY A 35 9.18 3.98 -16.84
C GLY A 35 10.04 4.49 -15.68
N GLU A 36 10.11 3.76 -14.57
CA GLU A 36 10.92 4.10 -13.40
C GLU A 36 12.33 3.51 -13.50
N PRO A 37 13.38 4.21 -13.05
CA PRO A 37 14.72 3.67 -12.99
C PRO A 37 14.77 2.48 -12.01
N PRO A 38 15.16 1.26 -12.47
CA PRO A 38 15.27 0.11 -11.59
C PRO A 38 16.31 0.35 -10.48
N LEU A 39 16.13 -0.30 -9.32
CA LEU A 39 17.18 -0.35 -8.30
C LEU A 39 18.47 -0.94 -8.89
N SER A 40 19.59 -0.38 -8.50
CA SER A 40 20.91 -0.89 -8.81
C SER A 40 21.21 -2.19 -8.04
N ALA A 41 22.17 -2.97 -8.51
CA ALA A 41 22.63 -4.18 -7.81
C ALA A 41 23.12 -3.88 -6.39
N ALA A 42 23.74 -2.71 -6.17
CA ALA A 42 24.18 -2.27 -4.85
C ALA A 42 23.00 -1.97 -3.91
N GLU A 43 21.93 -1.38 -4.43
CA GLU A 43 20.71 -1.15 -3.65
C GLU A 43 19.99 -2.45 -3.31
N LEU A 44 19.98 -3.42 -4.23
CA LEU A 44 19.34 -4.73 -4.04
C LEU A 44 20.09 -5.60 -3.03
N ASP A 45 21.42 -5.51 -2.99
CA ASP A 45 22.30 -6.22 -2.03
C ASP A 45 22.09 -7.76 -2.03
N HIS A 46 21.53 -8.27 -3.12
CA HIS A 46 21.31 -9.69 -3.37
C HIS A 46 21.04 -9.91 -4.86
N ALA A 47 21.54 -11.02 -5.41
CA ALA A 47 21.35 -11.36 -6.81
C ALA A 47 20.42 -12.57 -6.95
N TRP A 48 19.40 -12.43 -7.80
CA TRP A 48 18.52 -13.51 -8.23
C TRP A 48 18.76 -13.85 -9.69
N SER A 49 18.69 -15.15 -10.01
CA SER A 49 18.85 -15.66 -11.38
C SER A 49 17.84 -15.08 -12.36
N ASP A 50 16.60 -14.92 -11.91
CA ASP A 50 15.45 -14.58 -12.77
C ASP A 50 14.92 -13.16 -12.51
N GLY A 51 15.75 -12.31 -11.89
CA GLY A 51 15.36 -10.98 -11.44
C GLY A 51 14.77 -10.99 -10.03
N THR A 52 14.66 -9.80 -9.43
CA THR A 52 14.25 -9.68 -8.03
C THR A 52 12.76 -9.98 -7.84
N PRO A 53 12.37 -10.90 -6.95
CA PRO A 53 10.97 -11.09 -6.57
C PRO A 53 10.32 -9.77 -6.18
N LEU A 54 9.18 -9.44 -6.81
CA LEU A 54 8.56 -8.12 -6.73
C LEU A 54 8.37 -7.62 -5.29
N TRP A 55 7.96 -8.49 -4.37
CA TRP A 55 7.79 -8.15 -2.96
C TRP A 55 9.10 -7.66 -2.32
N PHE A 56 10.21 -8.38 -2.53
CA PHE A 56 11.50 -7.96 -1.99
C PHE A 56 12.00 -6.68 -2.65
N TYR A 57 11.81 -6.55 -3.97
CA TYR A 57 12.15 -5.31 -4.68
C TYR A 57 11.47 -4.12 -4.04
N ILE A 58 10.16 -4.22 -3.75
CA ILE A 58 9.37 -3.15 -3.13
C ILE A 58 9.89 -2.81 -1.73
N LEU A 59 10.36 -3.79 -0.95
CA LEU A 59 10.97 -3.52 0.35
C LEU A 59 12.30 -2.76 0.23
N LYS A 60 13.18 -3.18 -0.68
CA LYS A 60 14.44 -2.46 -0.95
C LYS A 60 14.15 -1.07 -1.51
N GLU A 61 13.15 -0.96 -2.36
CA GLU A 61 12.73 0.32 -2.92
C GLU A 61 12.23 1.26 -1.82
N ALA A 62 11.38 0.78 -0.90
CA ALA A 62 10.91 1.55 0.25
C ALA A 62 12.08 2.01 1.12
N GLN A 63 13.06 1.13 1.37
CA GLN A 63 14.27 1.46 2.13
C GLN A 63 15.06 2.62 1.48
N HIS A 64 15.30 2.57 0.17
CA HIS A 64 16.17 3.54 -0.52
C HIS A 64 15.47 4.81 -0.99
N ARG A 65 14.17 4.74 -1.29
CA ARG A 65 13.42 5.85 -1.90
C ARG A 65 12.34 6.44 -0.99
N GLY A 66 11.97 5.74 0.07
CA GLY A 66 10.96 6.16 1.03
C GLY A 66 11.44 6.16 2.47
N ASP A 67 12.75 6.12 2.69
CA ASP A 67 13.42 6.07 4.00
C ASP A 67 12.98 4.88 4.89
N GLY A 68 12.36 3.86 4.29
CA GLY A 68 11.75 2.72 4.98
C GLY A 68 10.34 2.98 5.53
N ASP A 69 9.91 4.24 5.60
CA ASP A 69 8.60 4.63 6.14
C ASP A 69 7.49 4.69 5.09
N ARG A 70 7.87 4.74 3.80
CA ARG A 70 6.94 4.85 2.67
C ARG A 70 7.34 3.94 1.53
N LEU A 71 6.37 3.51 0.74
CA LEU A 71 6.61 2.82 -0.52
C LEU A 71 7.27 3.79 -1.52
N GLY A 72 8.19 3.27 -2.33
CA GLY A 72 8.73 4.02 -3.45
C GLY A 72 7.85 3.94 -4.71
N PRO A 73 8.37 4.39 -5.86
CA PRO A 73 7.56 4.59 -7.07
C PRO A 73 6.83 3.34 -7.56
N VAL A 74 7.48 2.17 -7.60
CA VAL A 74 6.84 0.92 -8.06
C VAL A 74 5.79 0.45 -7.07
N GLY A 75 6.18 0.25 -5.81
CA GLY A 75 5.25 -0.26 -4.78
C GLY A 75 4.08 0.68 -4.53
N GLY A 76 4.34 1.98 -4.46
CA GLY A 76 3.34 3.01 -4.24
C GLY A 76 2.35 3.11 -5.39
N ARG A 77 2.82 3.02 -6.64
CA ARG A 77 1.95 3.03 -7.82
C ARG A 77 1.03 1.82 -7.87
N ILE A 78 1.54 0.61 -7.58
CA ILE A 78 0.70 -0.61 -7.52
C ILE A 78 -0.45 -0.41 -6.53
N VAL A 79 -0.15 0.03 -5.30
CA VAL A 79 -1.16 0.23 -4.26
C VAL A 79 -2.14 1.34 -4.66
N ALA A 80 -1.64 2.47 -5.16
CA ALA A 80 -2.48 3.59 -5.58
C ALA A 80 -3.43 3.21 -6.73
N GLU A 81 -2.95 2.51 -7.75
CA GLU A 81 -3.78 2.07 -8.88
C GLU A 81 -4.86 1.09 -8.44
N VAL A 82 -4.57 0.17 -7.50
CA VAL A 82 -5.58 -0.72 -6.92
C VAL A 82 -6.66 0.08 -6.18
N LEU A 83 -6.28 0.99 -5.28
CA LEU A 83 -7.24 1.78 -4.51
C LEU A 83 -8.09 2.69 -5.40
N ILE A 84 -7.47 3.36 -6.38
CA ILE A 84 -8.19 4.19 -7.36
C ILE A 84 -9.12 3.32 -8.22
N GLY A 85 -8.66 2.13 -8.62
CA GLY A 85 -9.46 1.16 -9.36
C GLY A 85 -10.70 0.73 -8.59
N LEU A 86 -10.56 0.38 -7.31
CA LEU A 86 -11.68 0.04 -6.43
C LEU A 86 -12.66 1.20 -6.29
N LEU A 87 -12.18 2.42 -6.04
CA LEU A 87 -13.03 3.61 -5.92
C LEU A 87 -13.83 3.90 -7.19
N ARG A 88 -13.23 3.69 -8.38
CA ARG A 88 -13.91 3.90 -9.67
C ARG A 88 -14.87 2.77 -10.03
N ALA A 89 -14.58 1.55 -9.59
CA ALA A 89 -15.39 0.37 -9.88
C ALA A 89 -16.65 0.26 -8.99
N ASP A 90 -16.73 1.02 -7.90
CA ASP A 90 -17.87 1.00 -6.98
C ASP A 90 -18.95 2.03 -7.36
N PRO A 91 -20.09 1.63 -7.95
CA PRO A 91 -21.19 2.53 -8.29
C PRO A 91 -21.99 3.00 -7.07
N ALA A 92 -21.79 2.40 -5.90
CA ALA A 92 -22.38 2.83 -4.63
C ALA A 92 -21.47 3.81 -3.88
N GLY A 93 -20.20 3.93 -4.27
CA GLY A 93 -19.23 4.80 -3.63
C GLY A 93 -19.56 6.29 -3.79
N TYR A 94 -19.11 7.10 -2.82
CA TYR A 94 -19.28 8.55 -2.84
C TYR A 94 -18.80 9.22 -4.15
N PRO A 95 -17.64 8.87 -4.75
CA PRO A 95 -17.23 9.49 -6.01
C PRO A 95 -18.24 9.31 -7.15
N ALA A 96 -18.99 8.20 -7.16
CA ALA A 96 -20.01 7.92 -8.17
C ALA A 96 -21.39 8.50 -7.82
N ARG A 97 -21.77 8.50 -6.54
CA ARG A 97 -23.10 8.92 -6.06
C ARG A 97 -23.20 10.40 -5.73
N GLU A 98 -22.16 10.96 -5.12
CA GLU A 98 -22.11 12.34 -4.63
C GLU A 98 -20.70 12.93 -4.88
N PRO A 99 -20.38 13.37 -6.11
CA PRO A 99 -19.03 13.78 -6.50
C PRO A 99 -18.46 14.99 -5.73
N TRP A 100 -19.33 15.79 -5.12
CA TRP A 100 -18.95 16.94 -4.29
C TRP A 100 -19.28 16.71 -2.81
N TRP A 101 -19.45 15.45 -2.41
CA TRP A 101 -19.68 15.12 -1.02
C TRP A 101 -18.54 15.65 -0.15
N THR A 102 -18.92 16.18 1.00
CA THR A 102 -18.01 16.57 2.07
C THR A 102 -18.44 15.90 3.37
N PRO A 103 -17.50 15.60 4.29
CA PRO A 103 -17.84 15.03 5.59
C PRO A 103 -18.84 15.90 6.35
N THR A 104 -19.89 15.27 6.88
CA THR A 104 -20.94 15.95 7.67
C THR A 104 -20.68 15.91 9.17
N LEU A 105 -19.73 15.08 9.61
CA LEU A 105 -19.34 14.99 11.01
C LEU A 105 -18.48 16.20 11.41
N PRO A 106 -18.52 16.60 12.70
CA PRO A 106 -17.71 17.72 13.20
C PRO A 106 -16.22 17.46 12.97
N ALA A 107 -15.50 18.48 12.50
CA ALA A 107 -14.05 18.48 12.41
C ALA A 107 -13.47 19.41 13.48
N ALA A 108 -12.36 19.02 14.12
CA ALA A 108 -11.63 19.88 15.05
C ALA A 108 -10.87 21.02 14.35
N GLY A 109 -10.66 20.92 13.03
CA GLY A 109 -9.92 21.88 12.22
C GLY A 109 -10.54 22.10 10.83
N PRO A 110 -9.83 22.78 9.91
CA PRO A 110 -10.36 23.13 8.59
C PRO A 110 -10.54 21.93 7.65
N VAL A 111 -9.98 20.77 7.99
CA VAL A 111 -10.07 19.54 7.21
C VAL A 111 -10.49 18.42 8.16
N PHE A 112 -11.54 17.70 7.77
CA PHE A 112 -11.99 16.52 8.48
C PHE A 112 -11.00 15.36 8.27
N GLY A 113 -10.60 14.68 9.35
CA GLY A 113 -9.64 13.59 9.34
C GLY A 113 -10.04 12.40 10.21
N LEU A 114 -9.21 11.35 10.21
CA LEU A 114 -9.46 10.12 10.96
C LEU A 114 -9.55 10.37 12.48
N ALA A 115 -8.83 11.36 13.00
CA ALA A 115 -8.91 11.74 14.41
C ALA A 115 -10.31 12.23 14.80
N ASP A 116 -11.02 12.93 13.91
CA ASP A 116 -12.37 13.42 14.15
C ASP A 116 -13.38 12.27 14.30
N LEU A 117 -13.18 11.18 13.53
CA LEU A 117 -13.97 9.95 13.68
C LEU A 117 -13.78 9.32 15.08
N LEU A 118 -12.55 9.32 15.60
CA LEU A 118 -12.26 8.81 16.93
C LEU A 118 -12.93 9.68 18.00
N VAL A 119 -12.80 11.00 17.91
CA VAL A 119 -13.40 11.95 18.86
C VAL A 119 -14.92 11.85 18.86
N PHE A 120 -15.54 11.75 17.69
CA PHE A 120 -16.99 11.54 17.56
C PHE A 120 -17.43 10.24 18.24
N SER A 121 -16.73 9.13 17.98
CA SER A 121 -17.06 7.81 18.55
C SER A 121 -16.93 7.74 20.08
N MET A 122 -16.02 8.53 20.66
CA MET A 122 -15.77 8.57 22.11
C MET A 122 -16.72 9.51 22.87
N GLY A 123 -17.76 10.05 22.23
CA GLY A 123 -18.83 10.80 22.91
C GLY A 123 -18.66 12.32 22.94
N GLY A 124 -17.80 12.89 22.10
CA GLY A 124 -17.68 14.35 21.95
C GLY A 124 -18.91 15.05 21.36
N GLY A 125 -19.97 14.31 21.00
CA GLY A 125 -21.15 14.81 20.28
C GLY A 125 -22.46 14.87 21.06
N SER A 126 -22.47 14.89 22.40
CA SER A 126 -23.75 14.92 23.14
C SER A 126 -23.68 15.65 24.48
N ARG A 127 -23.79 16.98 24.45
CA ARG A 127 -24.52 17.81 25.44
C ARG A 127 -24.83 19.19 24.85
N GLU A 128 -25.89 19.35 24.07
CA GLU A 128 -26.72 20.56 24.04
C GLU A 128 -27.90 20.33 23.06
N GLN A 129 -29.10 20.10 23.60
CA GLN A 129 -30.41 20.51 23.05
C GLN A 129 -31.52 19.93 23.94
N SER A 130 -31.76 20.62 25.05
CA SER A 130 -33.05 20.65 25.75
C SER A 130 -33.33 22.11 26.08
N ARG A 131 -34.17 22.75 25.27
CA ARG A 131 -35.02 23.88 25.64
C ARG A 131 -36.30 23.80 24.84
#